data_AF-A0A2V7TI52-F1
#
_entry.id   AF-A0A2V7TI52-F1
#
_cell.length_a   1.000
_cell.length_b   1.000
_cell.length_c   1.000
_cell.angle_alpha   90.00
_cell.angle_beta   90.00
_cell.angle_gamma   90.00
#
_symmetry.space_group_name_H-M   'P 1'
#
loop_
_entity.id
_entity.type
_entity.pdbx_description
1 polymer ?
#
loop_
_entity_poly.entity_id
_entity_poly.type
_entity_poly.pdbx_seq_one_letter_code
_entity_poly.pdbx_strand_id
1 'polypeptide(L)'
;MRAVARLTPFALAIVLMGASRVGGLAAQESFGPPQAPCQLTQSNSKINNGIQALKTAVEKPDQRATQLAQARKALTDAIVQDGQSGNPAAWYYLGRHAVLAGDAAAADTAFARAASCGANW
;
A
#
# COMPACT_ATOMS: atom_id res chain seq x y z
N MET A 1 -51.51 22.04 50.91
CA MET A 1 -50.71 20.79 50.96
C MET A 1 -51.08 19.91 49.77
N ARG A 2 -50.09 19.20 49.22
CA ARG A 2 -50.13 18.14 48.19
C ARG A 2 -50.13 18.56 46.71
N ALA A 3 -48.93 18.45 46.14
CA ALA A 3 -48.62 18.34 44.73
C ALA A 3 -49.06 16.98 44.16
N VAL A 4 -49.36 16.92 42.86
CA VAL A 4 -49.37 15.66 42.09
C VAL A 4 -48.58 15.85 40.81
N ALA A 5 -47.70 14.87 40.57
CA ALA A 5 -46.54 14.94 39.71
C ALA A 5 -46.84 14.77 38.22
N ARG A 6 -45.94 15.36 37.43
CA ARG A 6 -45.83 15.29 35.98
C ARG A 6 -45.35 13.90 35.54
N LEU A 7 -45.89 13.39 34.44
CA LEU A 7 -45.26 12.32 33.65
C LEU A 7 -45.11 12.82 32.21
N THR A 8 -43.95 13.38 31.91
CA THR A 8 -43.48 13.65 30.55
C THR A 8 -42.95 12.35 29.94
N PRO A 9 -43.40 11.93 28.74
CA PRO A 9 -42.82 10.78 28.06
C PRO A 9 -41.39 11.14 27.59
N PHE A 10 -40.43 10.32 28.01
CA PHE A 10 -39.05 10.31 27.52
C PHE A 10 -39.04 10.05 26.01
N ALA A 11 -38.79 11.09 25.21
CA ALA A 11 -38.47 10.94 23.80
C ALA A 11 -37.01 10.47 23.68
N LEU A 12 -36.82 9.17 23.43
CA LEU A 12 -35.53 8.58 23.10
C LEU A 12 -35.19 8.94 21.64
N ALA A 13 -34.52 10.07 21.43
CA ALA A 13 -33.99 10.44 20.12
C ALA A 13 -32.62 9.78 19.91
N ILE A 14 -32.60 8.81 18.99
CA ILE A 14 -31.43 8.05 18.55
C ILE A 14 -30.42 8.99 17.89
N VAL A 15 -29.21 9.08 18.46
CA VAL A 15 -28.08 9.80 17.88
C VAL A 15 -27.59 9.04 16.64
N LEU A 16 -27.91 9.55 15.44
CA LEU A 16 -27.30 9.13 14.18
C LEU A 16 -25.87 9.70 14.07
N MET A 17 -24.94 9.16 14.86
CA MET A 17 -23.50 9.31 14.61
C MET A 17 -23.07 8.19 13.67
N GLY A 18 -22.99 8.50 12.38
CA GLY A 18 -22.60 7.51 11.38
C GLY A 18 -22.24 8.07 10.01
N ALA A 19 -21.78 9.32 9.93
CA ALA A 19 -21.07 9.77 8.73
C ALA A 19 -19.61 9.33 8.84
N SER A 20 -19.36 8.03 8.65
CA SER A 20 -18.02 7.53 8.37
C SER A 20 -17.60 8.12 7.03
N ARG A 21 -16.97 9.30 7.07
CA ARG A 21 -16.14 9.72 5.96
C ARG A 21 -14.97 8.75 5.91
N VAL A 22 -15.14 7.67 5.16
CA VAL A 22 -14.02 6.95 4.57
C VAL A 22 -13.43 7.90 3.54
N GLY A 23 -12.73 8.93 4.02
CA GLY A 23 -11.84 9.72 3.19
C GLY A 23 -10.79 8.74 2.70
N GLY A 24 -10.73 8.54 1.39
CA GLY A 24 -9.80 7.60 0.79
C GLY A 24 -8.39 7.84 1.32
N LEU A 25 -7.71 6.76 1.71
CA LEU A 25 -6.27 6.68 1.98
C LEU A 25 -5.45 6.93 0.69
N ALA A 26 -5.82 7.92 -0.11
CA ALA A 26 -5.12 8.33 -1.32
C ALA A 26 -4.12 9.48 -1.04
N ALA A 27 -3.93 9.83 0.23
CA ALA A 27 -2.86 10.71 0.69
C ALA A 27 -1.91 9.92 1.59
N GLN A 28 -0.61 10.21 1.45
CA GLN A 28 0.54 9.60 2.15
C GLN A 28 0.94 8.23 1.63
N GLU A 29 1.68 8.21 0.52
CA GLU A 29 2.96 7.49 0.42
C GLU A 29 3.60 8.02 -0.86
N SER A 30 4.53 8.98 -0.76
CA SER A 30 5.37 9.32 -1.91
C SER A 30 5.99 8.04 -2.46
N PHE A 31 6.18 7.90 -3.77
CA PHE A 31 6.88 6.75 -4.39
C PHE A 31 8.39 6.84 -4.13
N GLY A 32 8.78 7.22 -2.93
CA GLY A 32 10.14 7.18 -2.42
C GLY A 32 10.46 5.79 -1.87
N PRO A 33 11.74 5.44 -1.77
CA PRO A 33 12.16 4.28 -0.99
C PRO A 33 11.78 4.46 0.50
N PRO A 34 11.57 3.36 1.25
CA PRO A 34 11.42 3.42 2.68
C PRO A 34 12.70 4.00 3.33
N GLN A 35 12.53 4.66 4.47
CA GLN A 35 13.62 5.21 5.26
C GLN A 35 14.24 4.16 6.20
N ALA A 36 15.39 4.48 6.81
CA ALA A 36 16.10 3.61 7.75
C ALA A 36 15.17 3.05 8.86
N PRO A 37 15.39 1.80 9.34
CA PRO A 37 16.58 0.97 9.19
C PRO A 37 16.64 0.16 7.88
N CYS A 38 15.58 0.16 7.08
CA CYS A 38 15.54 -0.56 5.82
C CYS A 38 15.99 0.32 4.65
N GLN A 39 17.29 0.33 4.36
CA GLN A 39 17.81 1.02 3.18
C GLN A 39 17.80 0.09 1.97
N LEU A 40 16.86 0.32 1.05
CA LEU A 40 16.73 -0.48 -0.17
C LEU A 40 17.79 -0.10 -1.22
N THR A 41 18.69 -1.03 -1.56
CA THR A 41 19.66 -0.84 -2.64
C THR A 41 19.03 -1.10 -4.01
N GLN A 42 18.94 -0.05 -4.83
CA GLN A 42 18.33 -0.07 -6.17
C GLN A 42 19.40 -0.02 -7.29
N SER A 43 20.34 -0.96 -7.28
CA SER A 43 21.46 -0.97 -8.25
C SER A 43 21.16 -1.76 -9.54
N ASN A 44 20.09 -2.55 -9.57
CA ASN A 44 19.70 -3.34 -10.74
C ASN A 44 18.77 -2.54 -11.68
N SER A 45 19.06 -2.58 -12.98
CA SER A 45 18.32 -1.81 -13.99
C SER A 45 16.85 -2.23 -14.13
N LYS A 46 16.53 -3.52 -13.98
CA LYS A 46 15.14 -4.00 -14.02
C LYS A 46 14.34 -3.57 -12.80
N ILE A 47 14.97 -3.49 -11.62
CA ILE A 47 14.34 -2.89 -10.43
C ILE A 47 14.02 -1.42 -10.71
N ASN A 48 14.96 -0.65 -11.26
CA ASN A 48 14.76 0.76 -11.60
C ASN A 48 13.67 0.96 -12.66
N ASN A 49 13.63 0.12 -13.69
CA ASN A 49 12.57 0.13 -14.69
C ASN A 49 11.20 -0.19 -14.08
N GLY A 50 11.13 -1.15 -13.15
CA GLY A 50 9.90 -1.47 -12.43
C GLY A 50 9.39 -0.29 -11.60
N ILE A 51 10.28 0.40 -10.89
CA ILE A 51 9.96 1.61 -10.13
C ILE A 51 9.42 2.70 -11.05
N GLN A 52 10.07 2.95 -12.19
CA GLN A 52 9.63 3.98 -13.13
C GLN A 52 8.25 3.67 -13.70
N ALA A 53 8.00 2.40 -14.07
CA ALA A 53 6.69 1.97 -14.54
C ALA A 53 5.61 2.16 -13.45
N LEU A 54 5.91 1.83 -12.18
CA LEU A 54 4.96 2.05 -11.08
C LEU A 54 4.66 3.54 -10.86
N LYS A 55 5.66 4.42 -10.94
CA LYS A 55 5.45 5.87 -10.89
C LYS A 55 4.52 6.33 -12.00
N THR A 56 4.80 5.90 -13.24
CA THR A 56 3.96 6.24 -14.39
C THR A 56 2.54 5.67 -14.26
N ALA A 57 2.36 4.49 -13.68
CA ALA A 57 1.04 3.91 -13.42
C ALA A 57 0.18 4.73 -12.42
N VAL A 58 0.85 5.44 -11.49
CA VAL A 58 0.20 6.34 -10.54
C VAL A 58 -0.07 7.71 -11.18
N GLU A 59 0.88 8.22 -11.96
CA GLU A 59 0.82 9.55 -12.59
C GLU A 59 -0.10 9.62 -13.81
N LYS A 60 -0.23 8.52 -14.56
CA LYS A 60 -0.96 8.44 -15.84
C LYS A 60 -2.04 7.35 -15.82
N PRO A 61 -3.28 7.69 -15.42
CA PRO A 61 -4.38 6.72 -15.30
C PRO A 61 -4.69 5.95 -16.59
N ASP A 62 -4.55 6.60 -17.75
CA ASP A 62 -4.73 6.03 -19.09
C ASP A 62 -3.71 4.92 -19.40
N GLN A 63 -2.53 4.95 -18.76
CA GLN A 63 -1.46 3.98 -18.96
C GLN A 63 -1.36 2.95 -17.83
N ARG A 64 -2.20 3.08 -16.78
CA ARG A 64 -2.06 2.32 -15.53
C ARG A 64 -1.92 0.82 -15.76
N ALA A 65 -2.82 0.21 -16.52
CA ALA A 65 -2.83 -1.24 -16.73
C ALA A 65 -1.54 -1.73 -17.41
N THR A 66 -1.13 -1.07 -18.49
CA THR A 66 0.11 -1.39 -19.22
C THR A 66 1.34 -1.21 -18.33
N GLN A 67 1.40 -0.12 -17.56
CA GLN A 67 2.52 0.18 -16.69
C GLN A 67 2.62 -0.78 -15.49
N LEU A 68 1.48 -1.21 -14.92
CA LEU A 68 1.48 -2.28 -13.91
C LEU A 68 1.99 -3.61 -14.48
N ALA A 69 1.59 -3.97 -15.71
CA ALA A 69 2.11 -5.17 -16.36
C ALA A 69 3.62 -5.10 -16.62
N GLN A 70 4.12 -3.94 -17.07
CA GLN A 70 5.55 -3.69 -17.27
C GLN A 70 6.33 -3.76 -15.94
N ALA A 71 5.81 -3.13 -14.89
CA ALA A 71 6.40 -3.16 -13.56
C ALA A 71 6.53 -4.60 -13.04
N ARG A 72 5.43 -5.37 -13.10
CA ARG A 72 5.44 -6.79 -12.69
C ARG A 72 6.51 -7.57 -13.44
N LYS A 73 6.54 -7.46 -14.77
CA LYS A 73 7.53 -8.15 -15.59
C LYS A 73 8.95 -7.79 -15.18
N ALA A 74 9.27 -6.50 -15.12
CA ALA A 74 10.63 -6.04 -14.80
C ALA A 74 11.07 -6.52 -13.41
N LEU A 75 10.20 -6.42 -12.40
CA LEU A 75 10.52 -6.85 -11.03
C LEU A 75 10.66 -8.38 -10.93
N THR A 76 9.78 -9.14 -11.56
CA THR A 76 9.90 -10.61 -11.59
C THR A 76 11.14 -11.06 -12.35
N ASP A 77 11.46 -10.44 -13.48
CA ASP A 77 12.69 -10.72 -14.23
C ASP A 77 13.95 -10.37 -13.43
N ALA A 78 13.93 -9.28 -12.66
CA ALA A 78 15.03 -8.96 -11.75
C ALA A 78 15.27 -10.09 -10.73
N ILE A 79 14.18 -10.60 -10.13
CA ILE A 79 14.24 -11.66 -9.13
C ILE A 79 14.72 -12.98 -9.74
N VAL A 80 14.11 -13.41 -10.84
CA VAL A 80 14.27 -14.76 -11.39
C VAL A 80 15.45 -14.86 -12.33
N GLN A 81 15.70 -13.85 -13.17
CA GLN A 81 16.73 -13.89 -14.21
C GLN A 81 18.03 -13.22 -13.76
N ASP A 82 17.94 -12.12 -13.01
CA ASP A 82 19.13 -11.33 -12.60
C ASP A 82 19.60 -11.67 -11.18
N GLY A 83 19.06 -12.74 -10.58
CA GLY A 83 19.46 -13.21 -9.25
C GLY A 83 19.15 -12.24 -8.10
N GLN A 84 18.19 -11.32 -8.27
CA GLN A 84 17.86 -10.32 -7.25
C GLN A 84 16.90 -10.85 -6.16
N SER A 85 16.75 -12.17 -6.03
CA SER A 85 15.92 -12.78 -4.98
C SER A 85 16.39 -12.47 -3.55
N GLY A 86 17.69 -12.17 -3.36
CA GLY A 86 18.24 -11.71 -2.09
C GLY A 86 18.19 -10.20 -1.87
N ASN A 87 17.72 -9.41 -2.85
CA ASN A 87 17.64 -7.95 -2.74
C ASN A 87 16.24 -7.55 -2.24
N PRO A 88 16.12 -6.98 -1.03
CA PRO A 88 14.81 -6.57 -0.50
C PRO A 88 14.10 -5.53 -1.35
N ALA A 89 14.83 -4.76 -2.17
CA ALA A 89 14.24 -3.74 -3.05
C ALA A 89 13.33 -4.37 -4.10
N ALA A 90 13.75 -5.50 -4.69
CA ALA A 90 12.96 -6.20 -5.70
C ALA A 90 11.61 -6.66 -5.13
N TRP A 91 11.63 -7.21 -3.92
CA TRP A 91 10.43 -7.66 -3.21
C TRP A 91 9.55 -6.49 -2.75
N TYR A 92 10.15 -5.44 -2.20
CA TYR A 92 9.39 -4.26 -1.76
C TYR A 92 8.60 -3.64 -2.91
N TYR A 93 9.24 -3.42 -4.07
CA TYR A 93 8.55 -2.83 -5.21
C TYR A 93 7.57 -3.80 -5.88
N LEU A 94 7.77 -5.12 -5.77
CA LEU A 94 6.77 -6.11 -6.17
C LEU A 94 5.52 -6.07 -5.26
N GLY A 95 5.72 -5.83 -3.96
CA GLY A 95 4.63 -5.57 -3.01
C GLY A 95 3.88 -4.28 -3.33
N ARG A 96 4.58 -3.19 -3.64
CA ARG A 96 3.96 -1.92 -4.11
C ARG A 96 3.13 -2.13 -5.37
N HIS A 97 3.63 -2.93 -6.33
CA HIS A 97 2.86 -3.34 -7.50
C HIS A 97 1.57 -4.08 -7.09
N ALA A 98 1.67 -5.07 -6.19
CA ALA A 98 0.52 -5.87 -5.76
C ALA A 98 -0.55 -5.01 -5.06
N VAL A 99 -0.16 -4.04 -4.23
CA VAL A 99 -1.08 -3.05 -3.65
C VAL A 99 -1.79 -2.25 -4.74
N LEU A 100 -1.07 -1.75 -5.74
CA LEU A 100 -1.67 -0.99 -6.84
C LEU A 100 -2.59 -1.84 -7.73
N ALA A 101 -2.34 -3.15 -7.79
CA ALA A 101 -3.17 -4.12 -8.51
C ALA A 101 -4.37 -4.64 -7.69
N GLY A 102 -4.46 -4.31 -6.40
CA GLY A 102 -5.51 -4.79 -5.51
C GLY A 102 -5.32 -6.24 -5.03
N ASP A 103 -4.11 -6.78 -5.13
CA ASP A 103 -3.79 -8.16 -4.72
C ASP A 103 -3.13 -8.15 -3.33
N ALA A 104 -3.97 -8.22 -2.29
CA ALA A 104 -3.53 -8.17 -0.90
C ALA A 104 -2.64 -9.37 -0.51
N ALA A 105 -2.93 -10.57 -1.03
CA ALA A 105 -2.17 -11.78 -0.71
C ALA A 105 -0.75 -11.74 -1.32
N ALA A 106 -0.65 -11.26 -2.56
CA ALA A 106 0.66 -11.05 -3.19
C ALA A 106 1.44 -9.93 -2.52
N ALA A 107 0.77 -8.86 -2.07
CA ALA A 107 1.41 -7.77 -1.34
C ALA A 107 2.01 -8.27 -0.02
N ASP A 108 1.25 -9.01 0.78
CA ASP A 108 1.70 -9.61 2.04
C ASP A 108 2.93 -10.50 1.83
N THR A 109 2.85 -11.42 0.88
CA THR A 109 3.96 -12.33 0.55
C THR A 109 5.22 -11.57 0.13
N ALA A 110 5.08 -10.54 -0.71
CA ALA A 110 6.20 -9.75 -1.18
C ALA A 110 6.81 -8.91 -0.06
N PHE A 111 6.00 -8.28 0.79
CA PHE A 111 6.50 -7.49 1.91
C PHE A 111 7.15 -8.36 3.00
N ALA A 112 6.65 -9.57 3.25
CA ALA A 112 7.31 -10.54 4.13
C ALA A 112 8.74 -10.87 3.67
N ARG A 113 8.96 -11.00 2.36
CA ARG A 113 10.31 -11.19 1.80
C ARG A 113 11.18 -9.94 1.90
N ALA A 114 10.58 -8.76 1.72
CA ALA A 114 11.27 -7.48 1.86
C ALA A 114 11.68 -7.16 3.32
N ALA A 115 10.99 -7.74 4.32
CA ALA A 115 11.27 -7.50 5.74
C ALA A 115 12.69 -7.91 6.19
N SER A 116 13.38 -8.75 5.42
CA SER A 116 14.81 -9.10 5.62
C SER A 116 15.74 -7.89 5.69
N CYS A 117 15.33 -6.77 5.11
CA CYS A 117 16.03 -5.48 5.14
C CYS A 117 16.18 -4.84 6.54
N GLY A 118 15.40 -5.27 7.54
CA GLY A 118 15.39 -4.71 8.90
C GLY A 118 15.70 -5.70 10.02
N ALA A 119 16.20 -6.90 9.69
CA ALA A 119 16.30 -8.04 10.61
C ALA A 119 17.51 -8.03 11.59
N ASN A 120 18.11 -6.87 11.87
CA ASN A 120 19.25 -6.75 12.81
C ASN A 120 18.80 -6.31 14.22
N TRP A 121 17.92 -7.09 14.87
CA TRP A 121 17.54 -6.90 16.28
C TRP A 121 17.64 -8.23 17.03
#